data_AF-A0A3A8Y7E9-F1
#
_entry.id   AF-A0A3A8Y7E9-F1
#
_cell.length_a   1.000
_cell.length_b   1.000
_cell.length_c   1.000
_cell.angle_alpha   90.00
_cell.angle_beta   90.00
_cell.angle_gamma   90.00
#
_symmetry.space_group_name_H-M   'P 1'
#
loop_
_entity.id
_entity.type
_entity.pdbx_description
1 polymer ?
#
loop_
_entity_poly.entity_id
_entity_poly.type
_entity_poly.pdbx_seq_one_letter_code
_entity_poly.pdbx_strand_id
1 'polypeptide(L)'
;MCKETRERAKRILKDGISNMSIERLIQMPQFGLMGNVVLSDGIVSIENVFNRISYNEESSIITLSAEESQGSYGSISFSIDAVTDISGCEDKENPEEYLNVNIKLENGIEITIKILY
;
A
#
# COMPACT_ATOMS: atom_id res chain seq x y z
N MET A 1 10.72 0.63 -21.91
CA MET A 1 9.93 1.84 -21.56
C MET A 1 10.86 3.05 -21.66
N CYS A 2 10.49 4.15 -22.34
CA CYS A 2 11.39 5.30 -22.46
C CYS A 2 11.42 6.13 -21.15
N LYS A 3 12.51 6.89 -20.94
CA LYS A 3 12.73 7.66 -19.71
C LYS A 3 11.58 8.64 -19.40
N GLU A 4 11.02 9.27 -20.43
CA GLU A 4 9.91 10.22 -20.29
C GLU A 4 8.60 9.56 -19.80
N THR A 5 8.31 8.32 -20.25
CA THR A 5 7.13 7.59 -19.76
C THR A 5 7.28 7.22 -18.29
N ARG A 6 8.49 6.85 -17.85
CA ARG A 6 8.77 6.51 -16.45
C ARG A 6 8.61 7.74 -15.54
N GLU A 7 9.21 8.86 -15.92
CA GLU A 7 9.08 10.12 -15.15
C GLU A 7 7.64 10.61 -15.06
N ARG A 8 6.86 10.44 -16.14
CA ARG A 8 5.44 10.78 -16.13
C ARG A 8 4.63 9.88 -15.20
N ALA A 9 4.88 8.57 -15.21
CA ALA A 9 4.23 7.63 -14.30
C ALA A 9 4.57 7.94 -12.83
N LYS A 10 5.83 8.26 -12.54
CA LYS A 10 6.27 8.70 -11.20
C LYS A 10 5.52 9.93 -10.71
N ARG A 11 5.37 10.97 -11.55
CA ARG A 11 4.60 12.16 -11.17
C ARG A 11 3.14 11.85 -10.88
N ILE A 12 2.49 11.02 -11.71
CA ILE A 12 1.09 10.62 -11.49
C ILE A 12 0.94 9.89 -10.15
N LEU A 13 1.89 9.01 -9.80
CA LEU A 13 1.89 8.31 -8.51
C LEU A 13 2.12 9.27 -7.34
N LYS A 14 3.10 10.20 -7.45
CA LYS A 14 3.34 11.24 -6.44
C LYS A 14 2.11 12.13 -6.24
N ASP A 15 1.51 12.66 -7.30
CA ASP A 15 0.33 13.50 -7.20
C ASP A 15 -0.87 12.72 -6.63
N GLY A 16 -0.95 11.43 -6.96
CA GLY A 16 -1.96 10.51 -6.43
C GLY A 16 -1.80 10.25 -4.93
N ILE A 17 -0.57 10.13 -4.43
CA ILE A 17 -0.30 9.83 -3.02
C ILE A 17 -0.67 11.01 -2.11
N SER A 18 -0.49 12.25 -2.57
CA SER A 18 -0.85 13.44 -1.79
C SER A 18 -2.36 13.59 -1.58
N ASN A 19 -3.16 12.96 -2.44
CA ASN A 19 -4.62 12.92 -2.37
C ASN A 19 -5.12 11.49 -2.13
N MET A 20 -4.44 10.75 -1.24
CA MET A 20 -4.79 9.36 -0.95
C MET A 20 -6.18 9.24 -0.32
N SER A 21 -6.92 8.20 -0.72
CA SER A 21 -8.26 7.90 -0.23
C SER A 21 -8.53 6.40 -0.27
N ILE A 22 -9.64 5.96 0.32
CA ILE A 22 -10.07 4.54 0.26
C ILE A 22 -10.32 4.12 -1.19
N GLU A 23 -10.95 4.97 -2.02
CA GLU A 23 -11.20 4.67 -3.43
C GLU A 23 -9.90 4.46 -4.21
N ARG A 24 -8.86 5.27 -3.91
CA ARG A 24 -7.54 5.08 -4.51
C ARG A 24 -6.88 3.79 -4.03
N LEU A 25 -7.00 3.48 -2.74
CA LEU A 25 -6.49 2.23 -2.16
C LEU A 25 -7.09 1.01 -2.86
N ILE A 26 -8.41 1.02 -3.13
CA ILE A 26 -9.13 -0.03 -3.86
C ILE A 26 -8.64 -0.17 -5.31
N GLN A 27 -8.18 0.92 -5.94
CA GLN A 27 -7.66 0.91 -7.31
C GLN A 27 -6.20 0.43 -7.39
N MET A 28 -5.45 0.42 -6.27
CA MET A 28 -4.04 0.03 -6.25
C MET A 28 -3.69 -1.34 -6.85
N PRO A 29 -4.53 -2.40 -6.74
CA PRO A 29 -4.33 -3.67 -7.43
C PRO A 29 -4.03 -3.58 -8.93
N GLN A 30 -4.49 -2.51 -9.60
CA GLN A 30 -4.38 -2.35 -11.05
C GLN A 30 -2.99 -1.88 -11.50
N PHE A 31 -2.15 -1.38 -10.58
CA PHE A 31 -0.88 -0.73 -10.93
C PHE A 31 0.35 -1.63 -10.78
N GLY A 32 0.18 -2.90 -10.38
CA GLY A 32 1.30 -3.84 -10.23
C GLY A 32 2.35 -3.37 -9.21
N LEU A 33 1.88 -2.73 -8.13
CA LEU A 33 2.73 -2.15 -7.10
C LEU A 33 3.33 -3.24 -6.21
N MET A 34 4.52 -2.95 -5.69
CA MET A 34 5.24 -3.79 -4.74
C MET A 34 5.86 -2.93 -3.64
N GLY A 35 6.23 -3.56 -2.54
CA GLY A 35 6.90 -2.90 -1.43
C GLY A 35 6.73 -3.64 -0.12
N ASN A 36 6.62 -2.90 0.98
CA ASN A 36 6.50 -3.44 2.33
C ASN A 36 5.25 -2.91 3.01
N VAL A 37 4.65 -3.72 3.86
CA VAL A 37 3.56 -3.33 4.74
C VAL A 37 3.92 -3.65 6.17
N VAL A 38 3.74 -2.68 7.06
CA VAL A 38 3.90 -2.82 8.50
C VAL A 38 2.57 -2.60 9.16
N LEU A 39 2.22 -3.49 10.08
CA LEU A 39 1.01 -3.40 10.91
C LEU A 39 1.45 -3.35 12.37
N SER A 40 0.97 -2.38 13.12
CA SER A 40 1.41 -2.10 14.49
C SER A 40 0.23 -1.74 15.38
N ASP A 41 0.23 -2.25 16.62
CA ASP A 41 -0.67 -1.80 17.69
C ASP A 41 0.03 -0.86 18.69
N GLY A 42 1.28 -0.47 18.39
CA GLY A 42 2.15 0.33 19.27
C GLY A 42 2.97 -0.48 20.27
N ILE A 43 2.69 -1.77 20.44
CA ILE A 43 3.42 -2.70 21.32
C ILE A 43 4.18 -3.72 20.48
N VAL A 44 3.52 -4.27 19.46
CA VAL A 44 4.04 -5.28 18.54
C VAL A 44 3.87 -4.79 17.11
N SER A 45 4.86 -5.06 16.28
CA SER A 45 4.80 -4.83 14.84
C SER A 45 4.99 -6.12 14.05
N ILE A 46 4.25 -6.23 12.95
CA ILE A 46 4.38 -7.29 11.96
C ILE A 46 4.69 -6.62 10.64
N GLU A 47 5.76 -7.06 9.99
CA GLU A 47 6.18 -6.58 8.68
C GLU A 47 6.07 -7.70 7.65
N ASN A 48 5.63 -7.34 6.44
CA ASN A 48 5.63 -8.25 5.31
C ASN A 48 5.96 -7.51 4.02
N VAL A 49 6.70 -8.19 3.14
CA VAL A 49 6.88 -7.76 1.75
C VAL A 49 5.60 -8.07 0.97
N PHE A 50 5.32 -7.30 -0.08
CA PHE A 50 4.26 -7.61 -1.03
C PHE A 50 4.70 -7.29 -2.45
N ASN A 51 4.22 -8.09 -3.40
CA ASN A 51 4.32 -7.81 -4.83
C ASN A 51 2.97 -7.96 -5.54
N ARG A 52 1.91 -8.18 -4.76
CA ARG A 52 0.53 -8.20 -5.22
C ARG A 52 -0.38 -7.54 -4.18
N ILE A 53 -1.31 -6.75 -4.67
CA ILE A 53 -2.43 -6.20 -3.91
C ILE A 53 -3.71 -6.73 -4.55
N SER A 54 -4.66 -7.18 -3.74
CA SER A 54 -6.00 -7.56 -4.20
C SER A 54 -7.07 -6.92 -3.34
N TYR A 55 -8.22 -6.64 -3.94
CA TYR A 55 -9.41 -6.16 -3.25
C TYR A 55 -10.56 -7.12 -3.55
N ASN A 56 -11.25 -7.56 -2.49
CA ASN A 56 -12.48 -8.33 -2.58
C ASN A 56 -13.65 -7.41 -2.21
N GLU A 57 -14.48 -7.11 -3.21
CA GLU A 57 -15.64 -6.22 -3.07
C GLU A 57 -16.77 -6.81 -2.22
N GLU A 58 -16.95 -8.13 -2.22
CA GLU A 58 -18.02 -8.77 -1.42
C GLU A 58 -17.72 -8.70 0.08
N SER A 59 -16.44 -8.79 0.45
CA SER A 59 -16.01 -8.76 1.85
C SER A 59 -15.42 -7.43 2.28
N SER A 60 -15.29 -6.44 1.40
CA SER A 60 -14.58 -5.18 1.64
C SER A 60 -13.17 -5.40 2.21
N ILE A 61 -12.43 -6.39 1.71
CA ILE A 61 -11.08 -6.74 2.21
C ILE A 61 -10.03 -6.38 1.18
N ILE A 62 -8.98 -5.69 1.63
CA ILE A 62 -7.74 -5.55 0.88
C ILE A 62 -6.69 -6.51 1.44
N THR A 63 -5.95 -7.15 0.54
CA THR A 63 -4.88 -8.09 0.86
C THR A 63 -3.60 -7.67 0.16
N LEU A 64 -2.51 -7.55 0.92
CA LEU A 64 -1.16 -7.38 0.42
C LEU A 64 -0.40 -8.68 0.62
N SER A 65 0.04 -9.30 -0.47
CA SER A 65 0.66 -10.62 -0.44
C SER A 65 1.99 -10.65 -1.18
N ALA A 66 2.92 -11.44 -0.65
CA ALA A 66 4.10 -11.88 -1.37
C ALA A 66 3.76 -13.17 -2.12
N GLU A 67 3.78 -13.13 -3.44
CA GLU A 67 3.57 -14.29 -4.31
C GLU A 67 4.79 -14.52 -5.20
N GLU A 68 5.25 -15.76 -5.34
CA GLU A 68 6.12 -16.15 -6.45
C GLU A 68 5.50 -17.33 -7.21
N SER A 69 6.19 -17.79 -8.26
CA SER A 69 5.74 -18.88 -9.13
C SER A 69 5.32 -20.17 -8.42
N GLN A 70 5.74 -20.38 -7.16
CA GLN A 70 5.46 -21.57 -6.36
C GLN A 70 4.40 -21.37 -5.26
N GLY A 71 3.84 -20.16 -5.08
CA GLY A 71 2.80 -19.89 -4.09
C GLY A 71 2.95 -18.55 -3.37
N SER A 72 2.15 -18.35 -2.32
CA SER A 72 2.24 -17.17 -1.45
C SER A 72 3.01 -17.47 -0.17
N TYR A 73 3.95 -16.59 0.20
CA TYR A 73 4.81 -16.74 1.37
C TYR A 73 4.34 -15.96 2.60
N GLY A 74 3.33 -15.12 2.43
CA GLY A 74 2.79 -14.30 3.51
C GLY A 74 1.82 -13.28 2.95
N SER A 75 0.80 -12.95 3.75
CA SER A 75 -0.12 -11.87 3.43
C SER A 75 -0.54 -11.11 4.68
N ILE A 76 -0.84 -9.83 4.49
CA ILE A 76 -1.55 -9.01 5.46
C ILE A 76 -2.86 -8.59 4.82
N SER A 77 -3.97 -8.80 5.53
CA SER A 77 -5.30 -8.43 5.05
C SER A 77 -6.03 -7.62 6.11
N PHE A 78 -6.79 -6.62 5.66
CA PHE A 78 -7.63 -5.81 6.54
C PHE A 78 -8.90 -5.35 5.80
N SER A 79 -9.93 -5.03 6.57
CA SER A 79 -11.18 -4.49 6.03
C SER A 79 -11.03 -3.00 5.76
N ILE A 80 -11.50 -2.54 4.59
CA ILE A 80 -11.55 -1.11 4.28
C ILE A 80 -12.61 -0.39 5.12
N ASP A 81 -13.65 -1.10 5.57
CA ASP A 81 -14.72 -0.53 6.37
C ASP A 81 -14.24 -0.18 7.79
N ALA A 82 -13.15 -0.80 8.23
CA ALA A 82 -12.49 -0.49 9.50
C ALA A 82 -11.56 0.73 9.43
N VAL A 83 -11.34 1.31 8.25
CA VAL A 83 -10.43 2.47 8.06
C VAL A 83 -11.09 3.74 8.59
N THR A 84 -10.42 4.38 9.55
CA THR A 84 -10.86 5.65 10.16
C THR A 84 -10.07 6.86 9.67
N ASP A 85 -8.82 6.64 9.25
CA ASP A 85 -7.97 7.67 8.66
C ASP A 85 -7.07 7.05 7.60
N ILE A 86 -6.82 7.79 6.53
CA ILE A 86 -5.90 7.41 5.47
C ILE A 86 -5.19 8.66 4.94
N SER A 87 -3.87 8.55 4.80
CA SER A 87 -3.04 9.60 4.22
C SER A 87 -1.95 8.99 3.38
N GLY A 88 -1.42 9.79 2.45
CA GLY A 88 -0.26 9.42 1.66
C GLY A 88 0.79 10.52 1.67
N CYS A 89 2.06 10.13 1.66
CA CYS A 89 3.19 11.06 1.69
C CYS A 89 4.42 10.47 1.01
N GLU A 90 5.40 11.33 0.70
CA GLU A 90 6.72 10.87 0.29
C GLU A 90 7.46 10.21 1.47
N ASP A 91 8.29 9.22 1.17
CA ASP A 91 9.15 8.64 2.19
C ASP A 91 10.18 9.66 2.70
N LYS A 92 10.35 9.74 4.02
CA LYS A 92 11.24 10.75 4.63
C LYS A 92 12.71 10.48 4.32
N GLU A 93 13.10 9.22 4.20
CA GLU A 93 14.48 8.82 4.03
C GLU A 93 14.84 8.69 2.54
N ASN A 94 13.92 8.15 1.74
CA ASN A 94 14.14 7.81 0.34
C ASN A 94 12.96 8.31 -0.55
N PRO A 95 12.69 9.62 -0.61
CA PRO A 95 11.53 10.18 -1.31
C PRO A 95 11.54 9.96 -2.83
N GLU A 96 12.70 9.68 -3.44
CA GLU A 96 12.86 9.41 -4.87
C GLU A 96 12.50 7.96 -5.27
N GLU A 97 12.46 7.06 -4.29
CA GLU A 97 12.26 5.62 -4.49
C GLU A 97 10.97 5.12 -3.86
N TYR A 98 10.55 5.71 -2.74
CA TYR A 98 9.40 5.23 -1.98
C TYR A 98 8.33 6.30 -1.71
N LEU A 99 7.09 5.82 -1.73
CA LEU A 99 5.90 6.52 -1.29
C LEU A 99 5.26 5.74 -0.14
N ASN A 100 4.67 6.44 0.82
CA ASN A 100 4.04 5.84 1.97
C ASN A 100 2.54 6.12 1.97
N VAL A 101 1.75 5.08 2.28
CA VAL A 101 0.34 5.19 2.67
C VAL A 101 0.25 4.83 4.13
N ASN A 102 -0.29 5.73 4.94
CA ASN A 102 -0.52 5.51 6.36
C ASN A 102 -2.03 5.38 6.58
N ILE A 103 -2.44 4.33 7.28
CA ILE A 103 -3.84 3.98 7.53
C ILE A 103 -4.01 3.74 9.02
N LYS A 104 -5.11 4.24 9.57
CA LYS A 104 -5.52 3.94 10.95
C LYS A 104 -6.84 3.18 10.96
N LEU A 105 -6.85 2.04 11.62
CA LEU A 105 -8.06 1.25 11.84
C LEU A 105 -8.81 1.69 13.11
N GLU A 106 -10.10 1.39 13.16
CA GLU A 106 -10.99 1.72 14.30
C GLU A 106 -10.53 1.16 15.65
N ASN A 107 -9.80 0.03 15.64
CA ASN A 107 -9.25 -0.60 16.83
C ASN A 107 -7.89 -0.02 17.26
N GLY A 108 -7.42 1.05 16.61
CA GLY A 108 -6.17 1.72 16.92
C GLY A 108 -4.94 1.12 16.23
N ILE A 109 -5.09 0.04 15.46
CA ILE A 109 -4.00 -0.50 14.64
C ILE A 109 -3.61 0.52 13.56
N GLU A 110 -2.30 0.73 13.43
CA GLU A 110 -1.70 1.53 12.38
C GLU A 110 -1.11 0.62 11.30
N ILE A 111 -1.37 0.95 10.04
CA ILE A 111 -0.83 0.25 8.88
C ILE A 111 -0.04 1.25 8.05
N THR A 112 1.23 0.94 7.80
CA THR A 112 2.10 1.70 6.91
C THR A 112 2.46 0.85 5.71
N ILE A 113 2.02 1.28 4.52
CA ILE A 113 2.35 0.64 3.24
C ILE A 113 3.40 1.50 2.55
N LYS A 114 4.60 0.96 2.39
CA LYS A 114 5.73 1.56 1.68
C LYS A 114 5.79 0.99 0.27
N ILE A 115 5.56 1.82 -0.74
CA ILE A 115 5.42 1.45 -2.15
C ILE A 115 6.70 1.84 -2.90
N LEU A 116 7.27 0.90 -3.65
CA LEU A 116 8.34 1.15 -4.60
C LEU A 116 7.77 1.65 -5.94
N TYR A 117 8.28 2.78 -6.47
CA TYR A 117 7.71 3.42 -7.67
C TYR A 117 8.73 4.00 -8.70
#